data_AF-A0A740UCI2-F1
#
_entry.id   AF-A0A740UCI2-F1
#
_cell.length_a   1.000
_cell.length_b   1.000
_cell.length_c   1.000
_cell.angle_alpha   90.00
_cell.angle_beta   90.00
_cell.angle_gamma   90.00
#
_symmetry.space_group_name_H-M   'P 1'
#
loop_
_entity.id
_entity.type
_entity.pdbx_description
1 polymer ?
#
loop_
_entity_poly.entity_id
_entity_poly.type
_entity_poly.pdbx_seq_one_letter_code
_entity_poly.pdbx_strand_id
1 'polypeptide(L)'
;MKKLTFEIRSPAHQQNAIHAVQQILPDPTKPIVVTIQERNRSLDQNRKLWACLGDVSRQVNWHGRWLDAESWKCVFTAALKQQDVVPNLAGNG
;
A
#
# COMPACT_ATOMS: atom_id res chain seq x y z
N MET A 1 2.21 -7.13 -11.10
CA MET A 1 3.42 -6.36 -10.74
C MET A 1 3.18 -5.63 -9.43
N LYS A 2 4.24 -5.34 -8.64
CA LYS A 2 4.13 -4.42 -7.50
C LYS A 2 3.93 -3.00 -8.02
N LYS A 3 3.15 -2.19 -7.30
CA LYS A 3 2.90 -0.78 -7.63
C LYS A 3 4.22 0.00 -7.66
N LEU A 4 4.51 0.65 -8.79
CA LEU A 4 5.60 1.61 -8.93
C LEU A 4 5.07 3.03 -8.70
N THR A 5 5.87 3.91 -8.09
CA THR A 5 5.48 5.30 -7.83
C THR A 5 6.69 6.19 -8.05
N PHE A 6 6.55 7.20 -8.91
CA PHE A 6 7.61 8.14 -9.27
C PHE A 6 7.23 9.52 -8.74
N GLU A 7 8.12 10.16 -7.98
CA GLU A 7 7.97 11.56 -7.59
C GLU A 7 8.75 12.46 -8.53
N ILE A 8 8.04 13.15 -9.41
CA ILE A 8 8.65 14.03 -10.41
C ILE A 8 9.06 15.33 -9.72
N ARG A 9 10.32 15.38 -9.27
CA ARG A 9 10.96 16.55 -8.65
C ARG A 9 12.03 17.21 -9.53
N SER A 10 12.42 16.55 -10.63
CA SER A 10 13.45 16.99 -11.57
C SER A 10 13.23 16.33 -12.94
N PRO A 11 13.85 16.86 -14.01
CA PRO A 11 13.77 16.24 -15.34
C PRO A 11 14.27 14.79 -15.37
N ALA A 12 15.25 14.43 -14.54
CA ALA A 12 15.74 13.06 -14.43
C ALA A 12 14.67 12.09 -13.88
N HIS A 13 13.91 12.51 -12.86
CA HIS A 13 12.79 11.70 -12.35
C HIS A 13 11.68 11.53 -13.38
N GLN A 14 11.41 12.57 -14.17
CA GLN A 14 10.46 12.50 -15.28
C GLN A 14 10.91 11.48 -16.34
N GLN A 15 12.19 11.52 -16.73
CA GLN A 15 12.74 10.60 -17.71
C GLN A 15 12.66 9.14 -17.26
N ASN A 16 12.92 8.86 -15.98
CA ASN A 16 12.78 7.52 -15.42
C ASN A 16 11.33 7.01 -15.47
N ALA A 17 10.35 7.87 -15.19
CA ALA A 17 8.94 7.52 -15.27
C ALA A 17 8.52 7.22 -16.72
N ILE A 18 8.97 8.03 -17.69
CA ILE A 18 8.73 7.82 -19.12
C ILE A 18 9.30 6.47 -19.55
N HIS A 19 10.55 6.19 -19.20
CA HIS A 19 11.19 4.92 -19.55
C HIS A 19 10.42 3.72 -18.97
N ALA A 20 9.98 3.80 -17.72
CA ALA A 20 9.19 2.72 -17.11
C ALA A 20 7.86 2.47 -17.84
N VAL A 21 7.17 3.53 -18.29
CA VAL A 21 5.93 3.41 -19.06
C VAL A 21 6.19 2.82 -20.45
N GLN A 22 7.30 3.20 -21.11
CA GLN A 22 7.68 2.68 -22.42
C GLN A 22 7.97 1.17 -22.40
N GLN A 23 8.41 0.61 -21.27
CA GLN A 23 8.68 -0.82 -21.11
C GLN A 23 7.41 -1.65 -20.83
N ILE A 24 6.24 -1.02 -20.72
CA ILE A 24 4.98 -1.73 -20.47
C ILE A 24 4.49 -2.37 -21.77
N LEU A 25 4.31 -3.69 -21.75
CA LEU A 25 3.65 -4.44 -22.82
C LEU A 25 2.13 -4.40 -22.61
N PRO A 26 1.33 -3.91 -23.58
CA PRO A 26 -0.13 -3.89 -23.46
C PRO A 26 -0.73 -5.31 -23.44
N ASP A 27 -1.66 -5.55 -22.52
CA ASP A 27 -2.44 -6.79 -22.40
C ASP A 27 -3.92 -6.44 -22.19
N PRO A 28 -4.83 -6.78 -23.12
CA PRO A 28 -6.27 -6.53 -22.98
C PRO A 28 -6.93 -7.25 -21.80
N THR A 29 -6.37 -8.38 -21.36
CA THR A 29 -6.91 -9.20 -20.27
C THR A 29 -6.36 -8.78 -18.90
N LYS A 30 -5.17 -8.16 -18.87
CA LYS A 30 -4.50 -7.69 -17.65
C LYS A 30 -3.87 -6.30 -17.88
N PRO A 31 -4.70 -5.25 -18.00
CA PRO A 31 -4.19 -3.92 -18.28
C PRO A 31 -3.34 -3.38 -17.12
N ILE A 32 -2.34 -2.58 -17.46
CA ILE A 32 -1.58 -1.79 -16.48
C ILE A 32 -2.14 -0.36 -16.49
N VAL A 33 -2.50 0.14 -15.31
CA VAL A 33 -3.06 1.48 -15.13
C VAL A 33 -1.96 2.47 -14.76
N VAL A 34 -1.88 3.59 -15.49
CA VAL A 34 -0.99 4.72 -15.19
C VAL A 34 -1.82 5.88 -14.66
N THR A 35 -1.44 6.44 -13.51
CA THR A 35 -2.15 7.57 -12.89
C THR A 35 -1.18 8.71 -12.64
N ILE A 36 -1.50 9.89 -13.18
CA ILE A 36 -0.78 11.15 -12.92
C ILE A 36 -1.66 11.98 -11.99
N GLN A 37 -1.10 12.42 -10.86
CA GLN A 37 -1.83 13.19 -9.86
C GLN A 37 -0.87 14.13 -9.13
N GLU A 38 -1.39 15.24 -8.62
CA GLU A 38 -0.65 16.10 -7.71
C GLU A 38 -0.37 15.42 -6.38
N ARG A 39 0.71 15.83 -5.73
CA ARG A 39 1.08 15.35 -4.40
C ARG A 39 0.15 16.00 -3.38
N ASN A 40 -0.75 15.22 -2.78
CA ASN A 40 -1.50 15.65 -1.62
C ASN A 40 -0.89 15.07 -0.33
N ARG A 41 -1.05 15.81 0.78
CA ARG A 41 -0.53 15.45 2.12
C ARG A 41 -0.95 14.04 2.56
N SER A 42 -2.17 13.63 2.21
CA SER A 42 -2.74 12.33 2.56
C SER A 42 -1.99 11.17 1.86
N LEU A 43 -1.59 11.34 0.61
CA LEU A 43 -0.90 10.32 -0.17
C LEU A 43 0.49 10.01 0.40
N ASP A 44 1.22 11.02 0.85
CA ASP A 44 2.52 10.81 1.50
C ASP A 44 2.40 10.13 2.85
N GLN A 45 1.42 10.56 3.65
CA GLN A 45 1.15 9.94 4.95
C GLN A 45 0.79 8.47 4.76
N ASN A 46 -0.09 8.17 3.81
CA ASN A 46 -0.48 6.81 3.47
C ASN A 46 0.72 6.00 2.99
N ARG A 47 1.56 6.55 2.10
CA ARG A 47 2.75 5.85 1.59
C ARG A 47 3.74 5.53 2.70
N LYS A 48 3.98 6.49 3.61
CA LYS A 48 4.86 6.29 4.76
C LYS A 48 4.29 5.24 5.70
N LEU A 49 2.98 5.28 5.99
CA LEU A 49 2.29 4.27 6.78
C LEU A 49 2.54 2.86 6.19
N TRP A 50 2.23 2.66 4.92
CA TRP A 50 2.39 1.34 4.29
C TRP A 50 3.84 0.87 4.16
N ALA A 51 4.79 1.79 3.96
CA ALA A 51 6.20 1.46 3.96
C ALA A 51 6.63 0.90 5.34
N CYS A 52 6.31 1.63 6.42
CA CYS A 52 6.61 1.19 7.78
C CYS A 52 5.94 -0.14 8.13
N LEU A 53 4.65 -0.31 7.78
CA LEU A 53 3.94 -1.57 8.02
C LEU A 53 4.55 -2.73 7.24
N GLY A 54 5.00 -2.48 6.00
CA GLY A 54 5.72 -3.46 5.20
C GLY A 54 7.06 -3.86 5.83
N ASP A 55 7.79 -2.90 6.40
CA ASP A 55 9.04 -3.16 7.10
C ASP A 55 8.82 -4.03 8.35
N VAL A 56 7.83 -3.69 9.18
CA VAL A 56 7.45 -4.49 10.36
C VAL A 56 7.01 -5.89 9.94
N SER A 57 6.18 -6.00 8.89
CA SER A 57 5.73 -7.29 8.34
C SER A 57 6.88 -8.22 7.96
N ARG A 58 7.99 -7.68 7.43
CA ARG A 58 9.17 -8.47 7.05
C ARG A 58 10.13 -8.76 8.19
N GLN A 59 10.10 -7.97 9.26
CA GLN A 59 11.15 -7.99 10.30
C GLN A 59 10.67 -8.54 11.65
N VAL A 60 9.37 -8.48 11.95
CA VAL A 60 8.82 -8.85 13.25
C VAL A 60 7.97 -10.11 13.17
N ASN A 61 8.38 -11.14 13.89
CA ASN A 61 7.54 -12.29 14.21
C ASN A 61 6.72 -11.98 15.48
N TRP A 62 5.39 -12.02 15.37
CA TRP A 62 4.46 -11.71 16.44
C TRP A 62 3.85 -12.98 17.01
N HIS A 63 4.22 -13.35 18.24
CA HIS A 63 3.76 -14.56 18.94
C HIS A 63 3.82 -15.83 18.07
N GLY A 64 4.94 -16.04 17.37
CA GLY A 64 5.17 -17.19 16.49
C GLY A 64 4.62 -17.02 15.06
N ARG A 65 3.93 -15.90 14.75
CA ARG A 65 3.30 -15.65 13.46
C ARG A 65 3.91 -14.45 12.75
N TRP A 66 4.15 -14.60 11.46
CA TRP A 66 4.43 -13.47 10.56
C TRP A 66 3.12 -12.90 10.04
N LEU A 67 2.91 -11.61 10.24
CA LEU A 67 1.71 -10.90 9.81
C LEU A 67 2.02 -10.04 8.58
N ASP A 68 1.08 -9.93 7.67
CA ASP A 68 1.19 -9.01 6.54
C ASP A 68 0.95 -7.54 6.96
N ALA A 69 1.27 -6.60 6.07
CA ALA A 69 1.15 -5.18 6.37
C ALA A 69 -0.29 -4.76 6.73
N GLU A 70 -1.29 -5.40 6.15
CA GLU A 70 -2.71 -5.13 6.45
C GLU A 70 -3.09 -5.58 7.86
N SER A 71 -2.67 -6.78 8.26
CA SER A 71 -2.87 -7.30 9.62
C SER A 71 -2.16 -6.42 10.65
N TRP A 72 -0.92 -5.99 10.37
CA TRP A 72 -0.20 -5.06 11.24
C TRP A 72 -0.93 -3.72 11.37
N LYS A 73 -1.54 -3.20 10.30
CA LYS A 73 -2.37 -1.99 10.36
C LYS A 73 -3.49 -2.17 11.40
N CYS A 74 -4.18 -3.31 11.38
CA CYS A 74 -5.25 -3.61 12.34
C CYS A 74 -4.73 -3.68 13.78
N VAL A 75 -3.59 -4.34 14.02
CA VAL A 75 -2.95 -4.42 15.35
C VAL A 75 -2.59 -3.04 15.88
N PHE A 76 -1.91 -2.21 15.09
CA PHE A 76 -1.54 -0.86 15.53
C PHE A 76 -2.75 0.05 15.72
N THR A 77 -3.79 -0.09 14.90
CA THR A 77 -5.03 0.70 15.06
C THR A 77 -5.78 0.29 16.33
N ALA A 78 -5.83 -1.01 16.64
CA ALA A 78 -6.46 -1.54 17.85
C ALA A 78 -5.80 -1.06 19.14
N ALA A 79 -4.50 -0.76 19.11
CA ALA A 79 -3.77 -0.17 20.23
C ALA A 79 -4.18 1.28 20.52
N LEU A 80 -4.74 2.00 19.54
CA LEU A 80 -5.16 3.39 19.66
C LEU A 80 -6.66 3.56 19.84
N LYS A 81 -7.46 2.67 19.21
CA LYS A 81 -8.92 2.71 19.25
C LYS A 81 -9.46 1.28 19.31
N GLN A 82 -10.40 1.04 20.23
CA GLN A 82 -11.12 -0.23 20.29
C GLN A 82 -11.90 -0.50 18.99
N GLN A 83 -11.95 -1.75 18.58
CA GLN A 83 -12.70 -2.17 17.40
C GLN A 83 -14.18 -2.31 17.74
N ASP A 84 -15.03 -1.84 16.83
CA ASP A 84 -16.48 -2.02 16.94
C ASP A 84 -16.83 -3.48 16.62
N VAL A 85 -17.66 -4.09 17.46
CA VAL A 85 -18.17 -5.46 17.27
C VAL A 85 -19.63 -5.38 16.83
N VAL A 86 -19.96 -6.05 15.73
CA VAL A 86 -21.31 -6.08 15.17
C VAL A 86 -21.75 -7.53 14.96
N PRO A 87 -23.07 -7.80 15.00
CA PRO A 87 -23.58 -9.15 14.77
C PRO A 87 -23.12 -9.74 13.43
N ASN A 88 -22.89 -11.04 13.43
CA ASN A 88 -22.51 -11.74 12.21
C ASN A 88 -23.69 -11.91 11.25
N LEU A 89 -23.41 -12.25 9.99
CA LEU A 89 -24.45 -12.44 8.96
C LEU A 89 -25.42 -13.59 9.29
N ALA A 90 -25.00 -14.55 10.11
CA ALA A 90 -25.80 -15.71 10.50
C ALA A 90 -26.74 -15.42 11.69
N GLY A 91 -26.64 -14.24 12.33
CA GLY A 91 -27.44 -13.86 13.49
C GLY A 91 -27.21 -14.71 14.73
N ASN A 92 -26.10 -15.46 14.80
CA ASN A 92 -25.75 -16.34 15.91
C ASN A 92 -24.44 -15.91 16.61
N GLY A 93 -23.97 -14.71 16.31
CA GLY A 93 -22.81 -14.06 16.93
C GLY A 93 -22.97 -12.56 16.88
#